data_AF-A0A354DFZ3-F1
#
_entry.id   AF-A0A354DFZ3-F1
#
_cell.length_a   1.000
_cell.length_b   1.000
_cell.length_c   1.000
_cell.angle_alpha   90.00
_cell.angle_beta   90.00
_cell.angle_gamma   90.00
#
_symmetry.space_group_name_H-M   'P 1'
#
loop_
_entity.id
_entity.type
_entity.pdbx_description
1 polymer ?
#
loop_
_entity_poly.entity_id
_entity_poly.type
_entity_poly.pdbx_seq_one_letter_code
_entity_poly.pdbx_strand_id
1 'polypeptide(L)'
;MGGNLMAVSQISENSERLIYELIASITGHHIEDLDMDLYLESDLGLDSIKMITLMNELMKIIPQERLDDFSTKYPIESLLVLQKIGDIVEILEECGTEKKEQTQYLEICNAQYPFLISYYSISTITISSGVKVRGELNSNLLWESWKELILRHPILQSVFEMDKGAKTFKQYRLKIENNVIPPKLEDNDLRSFDVEQQGEFIKNKFQSAINKKFDIFTWPLHTVEVIRTGQQEYEIFLSINHTISDGLGNQQFLRELLEIYHSKIEGYPHNLPEIITCSKYNNIVSQMNQWHNDEENSNLETFLKNQGREKYFFNPFESSRKPVLESSGGINTKSQKFWIQEQIRESLLMRAKSWNTSLFVLLISAYLKTIRDYSEYRNSIILNLPTGGKVYPNVDATGILGAFAQNLALTFHCDHENEEWESFIKEIDREIKN
;
A
#
# COMPACT_ATOMS: atom_id res chain seq x y z
N MET A 1 -0.43 9.78 29.63
CA MET A 1 0.28 10.19 28.39
C MET A 1 -0.30 11.53 27.95
N GLY A 2 0.37 12.64 28.28
CA GLY A 2 -0.09 14.00 27.95
C GLY A 2 1.08 14.93 27.62
N GLY A 3 2.24 14.39 27.25
CA GLY A 3 3.50 15.13 27.12
C GLY A 3 3.80 15.71 25.73
N ASN A 4 3.26 15.15 24.64
CA ASN A 4 3.65 15.57 23.28
C ASN A 4 2.74 16.62 22.63
N LEU A 5 1.63 17.00 23.27
CA LEU A 5 0.76 18.08 22.77
C LEU A 5 1.20 19.48 23.22
N MET A 6 2.07 19.58 24.24
CA MET A 6 2.55 20.89 24.75
C MET A 6 3.80 21.42 24.05
N ALA A 7 4.59 20.58 23.39
CA ALA A 7 5.86 21.01 22.78
C ALA A 7 5.64 21.85 21.50
N VAL A 8 4.62 21.53 20.70
CA VAL A 8 4.38 22.20 19.41
C VAL A 8 3.75 23.59 19.58
N SER A 9 2.86 23.77 20.57
CA SER A 9 2.29 25.08 20.89
C SER A 9 3.29 26.04 21.54
N GLN A 10 4.31 25.51 22.22
CA GLN A 10 5.37 26.31 22.85
C GLN A 10 6.37 26.90 21.84
N ILE A 11 6.58 26.25 20.69
CA ILE A 11 7.50 26.74 19.65
C ILE A 11 6.92 28.00 18.97
N SER A 12 5.60 28.09 18.76
CA SER A 12 4.98 29.27 18.13
C SER A 12 4.74 30.44 19.08
N GLU A 13 4.57 30.20 20.39
CA GLU A 13 4.33 31.28 21.37
C GLU A 13 5.62 31.83 22.00
N ASN A 14 6.79 31.21 21.73
CA ASN A 14 8.07 31.56 22.36
C ASN A 14 9.31 31.36 21.44
N SER A 15 9.10 31.30 20.12
CA SER A 15 10.13 31.18 19.06
C SER A 15 11.29 32.16 19.27
N GLU A 16 10.96 33.45 19.42
CA GLU A 16 11.93 34.53 19.60
C GLU A 16 12.83 34.30 20.82
N ARG A 17 12.23 34.01 21.97
CA ARG A 17 12.96 33.78 23.22
C ARG A 17 13.88 32.56 23.16
N LEU A 18 13.43 31.48 22.53
CA LEU A 18 14.23 30.26 22.35
C LEU A 18 15.47 30.53 21.49
N ILE A 19 15.31 31.31 20.41
CA ILE A 19 16.42 31.70 19.54
C ILE A 19 17.40 32.61 20.28
N TYR A 20 16.92 33.58 21.07
CA TYR A 20 17.79 34.41 21.90
C TYR A 20 18.56 33.61 22.95
N GLU A 21 17.91 32.66 23.63
CA GLU A 21 18.58 31.76 24.59
C GLU A 21 19.69 30.93 23.91
N LEU A 22 19.41 30.43 22.70
CA LEU A 22 20.38 29.64 21.94
C LEU A 22 21.56 30.48 21.46
N ILE A 23 21.31 31.65 20.89
CA ILE A 23 22.34 32.60 20.44
C ILE A 23 23.19 33.07 21.63
N ALA A 24 22.57 33.43 22.75
CA ALA A 24 23.26 33.81 23.97
C ALA A 24 24.20 32.69 24.47
N SER A 25 23.75 31.43 24.41
CA SER A 25 24.56 30.28 24.84
C SER A 25 25.82 30.04 23.98
N ILE A 26 25.78 30.42 22.70
CA ILE A 26 26.88 30.23 21.74
C ILE A 26 27.82 31.44 21.70
N THR A 27 27.28 32.65 21.83
CA THR A 27 28.01 33.92 21.66
C THR A 27 28.47 34.52 22.97
N GLY A 28 27.79 34.22 24.09
CA GLY A 28 28.02 34.82 25.39
C GLY A 28 27.34 36.18 25.60
N HIS A 29 26.52 36.65 24.65
CA HIS A 29 25.71 37.86 24.81
C HIS A 29 24.60 37.66 25.87
N HIS A 30 24.15 38.74 26.50
CA HIS A 30 22.96 38.70 27.34
C HIS A 30 21.70 38.75 26.46
N ILE A 31 20.68 37.98 26.83
CA ILE A 31 19.41 37.91 26.10
C ILE A 31 18.76 39.30 25.93
N GLU A 32 18.94 40.18 26.93
CA GLU A 32 18.41 41.56 26.94
C GLU A 32 19.04 42.47 25.89
N ASP A 33 20.21 42.08 25.35
CA ASP A 33 20.95 42.83 24.32
C ASP A 33 20.68 42.29 22.90
N LEU A 34 19.83 41.27 22.74
CA LEU A 34 19.49 40.67 21.46
C LEU A 34 18.19 41.23 20.89
N ASP A 35 18.19 41.49 19.58
CA ASP A 35 17.04 41.99 18.83
C ASP A 35 17.00 41.33 17.44
N MET A 36 15.80 41.21 16.86
CA MET A 36 15.59 40.59 15.55
C MET A 36 16.38 41.25 14.41
N ASP A 37 16.69 42.54 14.52
CA ASP A 37 17.40 43.29 13.48
C ASP A 37 18.92 43.12 13.50
N LEU A 38 19.49 42.47 14.53
CA LEU A 38 20.93 42.24 14.63
C LEU A 38 21.42 41.24 13.59
N TYR A 39 22.58 41.53 13.00
CA TYR A 39 23.26 40.65 12.07
C TYR A 39 24.07 39.58 12.80
N LEU A 40 23.89 38.33 12.38
CA LEU A 40 24.51 37.15 13.00
C LEU A 40 26.05 37.25 12.97
N GLU A 41 26.63 37.66 11.85
CA GLU A 41 28.08 37.73 11.69
C GLU A 41 28.67 39.05 12.22
N SER A 42 28.17 40.21 11.76
CA SER A 42 28.81 41.51 12.05
C SER A 42 28.54 42.03 13.46
N ASP A 43 27.37 41.72 14.02
CA ASP A 43 26.97 42.28 15.32
C ASP A 43 27.17 41.27 16.46
N LEU A 44 27.05 39.97 16.16
CA LEU A 44 27.09 38.88 17.16
C LEU A 44 28.32 37.96 17.04
N GLY A 45 29.15 38.14 16.01
CA GLY A 45 30.38 37.38 15.82
C GLY A 45 30.16 35.87 15.65
N LEU A 46 29.03 35.48 15.05
CA LEU A 46 28.75 34.11 14.62
C LEU A 46 29.47 33.83 13.30
N ASP A 47 30.73 33.40 13.40
CA ASP A 47 31.48 32.88 12.26
C ASP A 47 30.90 31.56 11.73
N SER A 48 31.48 31.03 10.65
CA SER A 48 31.02 29.82 9.97
C SER A 48 30.94 28.59 10.90
N ILE A 49 31.78 28.50 11.94
CA ILE A 49 31.80 27.37 12.87
C ILE A 49 30.67 27.50 13.90
N LYS A 50 30.46 28.71 14.43
CA LYS A 50 29.37 28.98 15.36
C LYS A 50 28.01 28.91 14.67
N MET A 51 27.92 29.30 13.40
CA MET A 51 26.71 29.14 12.58
C MET A 51 26.30 27.67 12.43
N ILE A 52 27.25 26.77 12.14
CA ILE A 52 26.97 25.32 12.09
C ILE A 52 26.48 24.80 13.45
N THR A 53 27.08 25.29 14.54
CA THR A 53 26.68 24.91 15.90
C THR A 53 25.26 25.38 16.21
N LEU A 54 24.93 26.62 15.88
CA LEU A 54 23.59 27.21 16.03
C LEU A 54 22.55 26.40 15.26
N MET A 55 22.83 26.06 14.00
CA MET A 55 21.91 25.27 13.18
C MET A 55 21.71 23.84 13.70
N ASN A 56 22.77 23.19 14.19
CA ASN A 56 22.65 21.86 14.78
C ASN A 56 21.80 21.84 16.05
N GLU A 57 21.91 22.87 16.90
CA GLU A 57 21.06 22.98 18.10
C GLU A 57 19.62 23.35 17.74
N LEU A 58 19.42 24.21 16.72
CA LEU A 58 18.09 24.54 16.20
C LEU A 58 17.35 23.28 15.70
N MET A 59 18.05 22.41 14.96
CA MET A 59 17.51 21.13 14.50
C MET A 59 17.06 20.21 15.66
N LYS A 60 17.68 20.29 16.83
CA LYS A 60 17.26 19.47 18.00
C LYS A 60 15.98 19.97 18.66
N ILE A 61 15.66 21.25 18.48
CA ILE A 61 14.44 21.87 19.04
C ILE A 61 13.22 21.54 18.18
N ILE A 62 13.44 21.21 16.90
CA ILE A 62 12.37 20.80 15.99
C ILE A 62 11.86 19.41 16.37
N PRO A 63 10.53 19.23 16.53
CA PRO A 63 9.95 17.93 16.83
C PRO A 63 10.35 16.88 15.77
N GLN A 64 10.69 15.66 16.20
CA GLN A 64 11.05 14.56 15.29
C GLN A 64 10.01 14.33 14.19
N GLU A 65 8.73 14.53 14.47
CA GLU A 65 7.62 14.41 13.53
C GLU A 65 7.66 15.44 12.38
N ARG A 66 8.44 16.52 12.51
CA ARG A 66 8.57 17.63 11.56
C ARG A 66 9.99 17.80 11.01
N LEU A 67 10.95 17.05 11.53
CA LEU A 67 12.37 17.18 11.17
C LEU A 67 12.63 16.87 9.68
N ASP A 68 11.92 15.89 9.13
CA ASP A 68 12.04 15.51 7.71
C ASP A 68 11.45 16.59 6.78
N ASP A 69 10.25 17.10 7.10
CA ASP A 69 9.61 18.20 6.34
C ASP A 69 10.44 19.49 6.44
N PHE A 70 10.96 19.80 7.64
CA PHE A 70 11.81 20.95 7.87
C PHE A 70 13.12 20.89 7.09
N SER A 71 13.84 19.77 7.17
CA SER A 71 15.13 19.60 6.47
C SER A 71 14.97 19.56 4.95
N THR A 72 13.81 19.12 4.46
CA THR A 72 13.46 19.21 3.03
C THR A 72 13.19 20.64 2.59
N LYS A 73 12.46 21.42 3.41
CA LYS A 73 12.08 22.81 3.11
C LYS A 73 13.23 23.80 3.30
N TYR A 74 14.06 23.58 4.31
CA TYR A 74 15.23 24.40 4.66
C TYR A 74 16.48 23.51 4.83
N PRO A 75 17.16 23.17 3.73
CA PRO A 75 18.45 22.49 3.78
C PRO A 75 19.47 23.28 4.61
N ILE A 76 20.43 22.60 5.23
CA ILE A 76 21.45 23.24 6.08
C ILE A 76 22.20 24.34 5.32
N GLU A 77 22.47 24.15 4.03
CA GLU A 77 23.13 25.13 3.18
C GLU A 77 22.34 26.44 3.06
N SER A 78 21.00 26.35 3.06
CA SER A 78 20.10 27.51 3.03
C SER A 78 20.02 28.22 4.37
N LEU A 79 20.21 27.50 5.47
CA LEU A 79 20.22 28.08 6.82
C LEU A 79 21.55 28.78 7.15
N LEU A 80 22.66 28.34 6.55
CA LEU A 80 23.98 28.94 6.75
C LEU A 80 24.16 30.32 6.09
N VAL A 81 23.25 30.72 5.20
CA VAL A 81 23.28 32.02 4.50
C VAL A 81 22.36 33.08 5.11
N LEU A 82 21.67 32.76 6.20
CA LEU A 82 20.83 33.70 6.94
C LEU A 82 21.67 34.82 7.52
N GLN A 83 21.13 36.05 7.52
CA GLN A 83 21.92 37.24 7.87
C GLN A 83 21.53 37.81 9.22
N LYS A 84 20.26 37.72 9.62
CA LYS A 84 19.72 38.32 10.83
C LYS A 84 19.12 37.30 11.78
N ILE A 85 18.96 37.68 13.05
CA ILE A 85 18.18 36.88 14.00
C ILE A 85 16.74 36.72 13.53
N GLY A 86 16.13 37.78 12.99
CA GLY A 86 14.76 37.76 12.49
C GLY A 86 14.50 36.67 11.46
N ASP A 87 15.45 36.40 10.57
CA ASP A 87 15.30 35.36 9.53
C ASP A 87 15.15 33.96 10.15
N ILE A 88 15.85 33.69 11.26
CA ILE A 88 15.78 32.41 11.98
C ILE A 88 14.44 32.30 12.72
N VAL A 89 13.99 33.40 13.35
CA VAL A 89 12.73 33.45 14.09
C VAL A 89 11.54 33.24 13.14
N GLU A 90 11.53 33.88 11.97
CA GLU A 90 10.50 33.71 10.94
C GLU A 90 10.41 32.26 10.47
N ILE A 91 11.54 31.61 10.18
CA ILE A 91 11.58 30.19 9.79
C ILE A 91 10.98 29.29 10.88
N LEU A 92 11.31 29.56 12.15
CA LEU A 92 10.81 28.77 13.28
C LEU A 92 9.32 29.00 13.53
N GLU A 93 8.84 30.24 13.33
CA GLU A 93 7.43 30.60 13.43
C GLU A 93 6.60 29.99 12.30
N GLU A 94 7.09 29.97 11.06
CA GLU A 94 6.47 29.22 9.96
C GLU A 94 6.33 27.74 10.33
N CYS A 95 7.34 27.17 11.00
CA CYS A 95 7.29 25.78 11.48
C CYS A 95 6.35 25.56 12.66
N GLY A 96 6.10 26.58 13.49
CA GLY A 96 5.14 26.54 14.60
C GLY A 96 3.70 26.83 14.17
N THR A 97 3.50 27.63 13.12
CA THR A 97 2.21 28.16 12.68
C THR A 97 1.53 27.34 11.58
N GLU A 98 2.21 26.37 10.98
CA GLU A 98 1.53 25.32 10.21
C GLU A 98 0.61 24.51 11.14
N LYS A 99 -0.63 25.01 11.27
CA LYS A 99 -1.79 24.24 11.73
C LYS A 99 -1.75 22.89 11.02
N LYS A 100 -2.17 21.82 11.71
CA LYS A 100 -2.55 20.56 11.06
C LYS A 100 -3.55 20.86 9.93
N GLU A 101 -3.08 21.14 8.73
CA GLU A 101 -3.81 20.76 7.53
C GLU A 101 -3.73 19.23 7.53
N GLN A 102 -4.64 18.60 8.28
CA GLN A 102 -5.00 17.23 7.97
C GLN A 102 -5.45 17.28 6.52
N THR A 103 -4.58 16.84 5.61
CA THR A 103 -4.92 16.72 4.21
C THR A 103 -6.17 15.84 4.15
N GLN A 104 -7.30 16.45 3.79
CA GLN A 104 -8.58 15.77 3.74
C GLN A 104 -8.60 14.72 2.61
N TYR A 105 -7.64 14.79 1.70
CA TYR A 105 -7.53 13.93 0.55
C TYR A 105 -6.19 13.21 0.53
N LEU A 106 -6.25 11.96 0.10
CA LEU A 106 -5.10 11.17 -0.28
C LEU A 106 -4.83 11.29 -1.78
N GLU A 107 -3.56 11.26 -2.14
CA GLU A 107 -3.11 11.16 -3.51
C GLU A 107 -3.54 9.79 -4.09
N ILE A 108 -4.03 9.78 -5.33
CA ILE A 108 -4.37 8.54 -6.03
C ILE A 108 -3.13 8.05 -6.76
N CYS A 109 -2.63 6.87 -6.41
CA CYS A 109 -1.54 6.22 -7.13
C CYS A 109 -1.98 5.92 -8.57
N ASN A 110 -1.10 6.09 -9.55
CA ASN A 110 -1.39 5.79 -10.95
C ASN A 110 -1.86 4.34 -11.16
N ALA A 111 -1.38 3.40 -10.33
CA ALA A 111 -1.80 2.00 -10.32
C ALA A 111 -3.28 1.80 -9.90
N GLN A 112 -3.91 2.77 -9.25
CA GLN A 112 -5.32 2.71 -8.85
C GLN A 112 -6.29 2.97 -10.00
N TYR A 113 -5.91 3.73 -11.03
CA TYR A 113 -6.80 4.11 -12.14
C TYR A 113 -7.37 2.92 -12.94
N PRO A 114 -6.60 1.87 -13.28
CA PRO A 114 -7.14 0.65 -13.90
C PRO A 114 -8.24 -0.03 -13.06
N PHE A 115 -8.17 0.05 -11.74
CA PHE A 115 -9.21 -0.49 -10.87
C PHE A 115 -10.46 0.39 -10.85
N LEU A 116 -10.34 1.72 -10.98
CA LEU A 116 -11.50 2.59 -11.20
C LEU A 116 -12.20 2.28 -12.53
N ILE A 117 -11.44 2.04 -13.61
CA ILE A 117 -12.01 1.57 -14.88
C ILE A 117 -12.76 0.26 -14.67
N SER A 118 -12.15 -0.69 -13.96
CA SER A 118 -12.73 -1.99 -13.66
C SER A 118 -14.00 -1.85 -12.82
N TYR A 119 -14.04 -0.97 -11.83
CA TYR A 119 -15.25 -0.68 -11.04
C TYR A 119 -16.46 -0.28 -11.89
N TYR A 120 -16.25 0.50 -12.95
CA TYR A 120 -17.31 0.87 -13.89
C TYR A 120 -17.58 -0.19 -14.97
N SER A 121 -16.56 -0.95 -15.35
CA SER A 121 -16.64 -1.90 -16.47
C SER A 121 -17.16 -3.28 -16.06
N ILE A 122 -16.87 -3.71 -14.83
CA ILE A 122 -17.26 -5.01 -14.28
C ILE A 122 -17.99 -4.81 -12.95
N SER A 123 -18.86 -5.76 -12.59
CA SER A 123 -19.69 -5.66 -11.40
C SER A 123 -18.90 -5.48 -10.11
N THR A 124 -17.80 -6.22 -9.94
CA THR A 124 -17.13 -6.40 -8.66
C THR A 124 -15.63 -6.49 -8.84
N ILE A 125 -14.91 -5.72 -8.04
CA ILE A 125 -13.45 -5.78 -7.88
C ILE A 125 -13.11 -6.06 -6.41
N THR A 126 -13.91 -6.89 -5.76
CA THR A 126 -13.67 -7.25 -4.36
C THR A 126 -12.62 -8.33 -4.30
N ILE A 127 -11.57 -8.08 -3.54
CA ILE A 127 -10.58 -9.09 -3.18
C ILE A 127 -10.89 -9.60 -1.78
N SER A 128 -10.79 -10.91 -1.60
CA SER A 128 -11.04 -11.56 -0.31
C SER A 128 -9.89 -12.45 0.09
N SER A 129 -9.53 -12.39 1.37
CA SER A 129 -8.47 -13.17 1.98
C SER A 129 -8.95 -13.73 3.30
N GLY A 130 -8.51 -14.93 3.65
CA GLY A 130 -8.93 -15.59 4.88
C GLY A 130 -7.78 -16.29 5.59
N VAL A 131 -7.85 -16.31 6.91
CA VAL A 131 -6.89 -17.02 7.78
C VAL A 131 -7.64 -17.92 8.76
N LYS A 132 -7.07 -19.09 9.02
CA LYS A 132 -7.57 -20.00 10.06
C LYS A 132 -6.81 -19.71 11.35
N VAL A 133 -7.56 -19.53 12.43
CA VAL A 133 -7.02 -19.26 13.75
C VAL A 133 -7.48 -20.37 14.70
N ARG A 134 -6.56 -20.82 15.55
CA ARG A 134 -6.82 -21.80 16.61
C ARG A 134 -6.55 -21.20 17.97
N GLY A 135 -7.42 -21.46 18.93
CA GLY A 135 -7.36 -20.90 20.28
C GLY A 135 -8.67 -20.21 20.67
N GLU A 136 -8.66 -19.50 21.79
CA GLU A 136 -9.79 -18.67 22.20
C GLU A 136 -9.80 -17.35 21.42
N LEU A 137 -10.98 -16.93 20.96
CA LEU A 137 -11.17 -15.68 20.24
C LEU A 137 -12.15 -14.78 20.99
N ASN A 138 -11.70 -13.56 21.31
CA ASN A 138 -12.51 -12.51 21.88
C ASN A 138 -12.94 -11.53 20.78
N SER A 139 -14.19 -11.67 20.32
CA SER A 139 -14.73 -10.88 19.21
C SER A 139 -14.72 -9.36 19.48
N ASN A 140 -14.87 -8.94 20.74
CA ASN A 140 -14.82 -7.52 21.09
C ASN A 140 -13.41 -6.94 20.95
N LEU A 141 -12.39 -7.67 21.44
CA LEU A 141 -11.00 -7.23 21.27
C LEU A 141 -10.60 -7.24 19.80
N LEU A 142 -11.05 -8.22 19.01
CA LEU A 142 -10.77 -8.24 17.57
C LEU A 142 -11.42 -7.05 16.84
N TRP A 143 -12.64 -6.68 17.21
CA TRP A 143 -13.32 -5.50 16.68
C TRP A 143 -12.60 -4.20 17.05
N GLU A 144 -12.15 -4.05 18.31
CA GLU A 144 -11.33 -2.91 18.74
C GLU A 144 -9.98 -2.87 18.01
N SER A 145 -9.37 -4.02 17.73
CA SER A 145 -8.15 -4.10 16.92
C SER A 145 -8.37 -3.65 15.48
N TRP A 146 -9.51 -4.03 14.88
CA TRP A 146 -9.87 -3.56 13.54
C TRP A 146 -10.07 -2.04 13.53
N LYS A 147 -10.76 -1.50 14.54
CA LYS A 147 -10.94 -0.05 14.71
C LYS A 147 -9.60 0.68 14.84
N GLU A 148 -8.67 0.15 15.63
CA GLU A 148 -7.32 0.71 15.76
C GLU A 148 -6.56 0.64 14.44
N LEU A 149 -6.61 -0.49 13.72
CA LEU A 149 -5.97 -0.65 12.41
C LEU A 149 -6.48 0.38 11.39
N ILE A 150 -7.79 0.66 11.38
CA ILE A 150 -8.38 1.71 10.52
C ILE A 150 -7.76 3.08 10.82
N LEU A 151 -7.56 3.42 12.10
CA LEU A 151 -6.94 4.69 12.50
C LEU A 151 -5.45 4.76 12.12
N ARG A 152 -4.76 3.62 12.07
CA ARG A 152 -3.34 3.53 11.72
C ARG A 152 -3.06 3.75 10.23
N HIS A 153 -4.04 3.49 9.37
CA HIS A 153 -3.91 3.55 7.91
C HIS A 153 -4.98 4.45 7.29
N PRO A 154 -4.62 5.65 6.80
CA PRO A 154 -5.60 6.63 6.31
C PRO A 154 -6.40 6.11 5.11
N ILE A 155 -5.80 5.25 4.29
CA ILE A 155 -6.47 4.61 3.15
C ILE A 155 -7.71 3.80 3.56
N LEU A 156 -7.74 3.21 4.75
CA LEU A 156 -8.87 2.42 5.27
C LEU A 156 -10.03 3.31 5.74
N GLN A 157 -9.77 4.59 5.98
CA GLN A 157 -10.76 5.61 6.34
C GLN A 157 -11.31 6.32 5.09
N SER A 158 -10.80 5.97 3.90
CA SER A 158 -11.05 6.75 2.70
C SER A 158 -12.22 6.23 1.87
N VAL A 159 -12.82 7.15 1.12
CA VAL A 159 -13.79 6.90 0.04
C VAL A 159 -13.42 7.73 -1.17
N PHE A 160 -13.90 7.33 -2.33
CA PHE A 160 -13.76 8.15 -3.53
C PHE A 160 -14.80 9.28 -3.51
N GLU A 161 -14.42 10.41 -4.08
CA GLU A 161 -15.28 11.55 -4.36
C GLU A 161 -14.98 12.03 -5.79
N MET A 162 -15.98 12.55 -6.49
CA MET A 162 -15.77 13.23 -7.77
C MET A 162 -16.66 14.46 -7.87
N ASP A 163 -16.19 15.48 -8.58
CA ASP A 163 -17.01 16.66 -8.86
C ASP A 163 -18.17 16.32 -9.82
N LYS A 164 -19.28 17.05 -9.69
CA LYS A 164 -20.43 16.89 -10.61
C LYS A 164 -19.98 17.11 -12.05
N GLY A 165 -20.20 16.09 -12.89
CA GLY A 165 -19.84 16.14 -14.31
C GLY A 165 -18.39 15.78 -14.62
N ALA A 166 -17.68 15.11 -13.70
CA ALA A 166 -16.37 14.52 -13.96
C ALA A 166 -16.38 13.71 -15.27
N LYS A 167 -15.44 14.02 -16.17
CA LYS A 167 -15.26 13.40 -17.49
C LYS A 167 -14.06 12.47 -17.55
N THR A 168 -13.17 12.54 -16.57
CA THR A 168 -11.94 11.74 -16.52
C THR A 168 -11.71 11.23 -15.09
N PHE A 169 -11.03 10.09 -14.96
CA PHE A 169 -10.69 9.53 -13.64
C PHE A 169 -9.74 10.41 -12.83
N LYS A 170 -8.94 11.28 -13.47
CA LYS A 170 -8.08 12.26 -12.77
C LYS A 170 -8.85 13.30 -11.96
N GLN A 171 -10.17 13.42 -12.16
CA GLN A 171 -11.04 14.32 -11.39
C GLN A 171 -11.63 13.64 -10.14
N TYR A 172 -11.22 12.40 -9.86
CA TYR A 172 -11.56 11.72 -8.62
C TYR A 172 -10.58 12.15 -7.54
N ARG A 173 -11.06 12.21 -6.32
CA ARG A 173 -10.28 12.45 -5.10
C ARG A 173 -10.52 11.30 -4.13
N LEU A 174 -9.51 10.98 -3.34
CA LEU A 174 -9.64 9.97 -2.29
C LEU A 174 -9.81 10.68 -0.94
N LYS A 175 -11.05 10.86 -0.52
CA LYS A 175 -11.41 11.66 0.66
C LYS A 175 -11.32 10.82 1.92
N ILE A 176 -10.70 11.36 2.97
CA ILE A 176 -10.71 10.79 4.33
C ILE A 176 -12.05 11.09 5.00
N GLU A 177 -12.72 10.05 5.49
CA GLU A 177 -13.91 10.18 6.32
C GLU A 177 -13.53 10.31 7.81
N ASN A 178 -14.17 11.26 8.49
CA ASN A 178 -13.91 11.54 9.91
C ASN A 178 -14.76 10.64 10.81
N ASN A 179 -14.19 10.23 11.96
CA ASN A 179 -14.89 9.46 13.00
C ASN A 179 -15.53 8.15 12.49
N VAL A 180 -14.88 7.48 11.54
CA VAL A 180 -15.35 6.19 11.04
C VAL A 180 -15.29 5.12 12.14
N ILE A 181 -16.33 4.28 12.21
CA ILE A 181 -16.42 3.19 13.19
C ILE A 181 -16.76 1.91 12.43
N PRO A 182 -15.92 0.85 12.49
CA PRO A 182 -16.19 -0.39 11.77
C PRO A 182 -17.54 -0.98 12.17
N PRO A 183 -18.28 -1.58 11.21
CA PRO A 183 -19.44 -2.39 11.53
C PRO A 183 -19.09 -3.46 12.58
N LYS A 184 -20.09 -3.90 13.35
CA LYS A 184 -19.89 -5.03 14.26
C LYS A 184 -19.50 -6.27 13.46
N LEU A 185 -18.61 -7.09 14.02
CA LEU A 185 -18.24 -8.36 13.41
C LEU A 185 -19.48 -9.26 13.34
N GLU A 186 -19.76 -9.78 12.14
CA GLU A 186 -20.69 -10.90 12.00
C GLU A 186 -20.04 -12.14 12.60
N ASP A 187 -20.70 -12.73 13.60
CA ASP A 187 -20.27 -13.98 14.22
C ASP A 187 -21.15 -15.12 13.71
N ASN A 188 -20.60 -15.95 12.84
CA ASN A 188 -21.29 -17.11 12.29
C ASN A 188 -20.79 -18.37 13.00
N ASP A 189 -21.63 -19.01 13.82
CA ASP A 189 -21.28 -20.25 14.52
C ASP A 189 -21.73 -21.48 13.71
N LEU A 190 -20.75 -22.23 13.20
CA LEU A 190 -20.98 -23.42 12.41
C LEU A 190 -20.72 -24.73 13.19
N ARG A 191 -20.54 -24.68 14.51
CA ARG A 191 -20.26 -25.89 15.32
C ARG A 191 -21.36 -26.94 15.28
N SER A 192 -22.59 -26.54 14.95
CA SER A 192 -23.73 -27.45 14.78
C SER A 192 -23.77 -28.15 13.42
N PHE A 193 -22.94 -27.73 12.46
CA PHE A 193 -22.88 -28.28 11.11
C PHE A 193 -21.79 -29.35 11.03
N ASP A 194 -21.99 -30.35 10.17
CA ASP A 194 -20.94 -31.31 9.86
C ASP A 194 -19.81 -30.69 8.99
N VAL A 195 -18.71 -31.40 8.83
CA VAL A 195 -17.51 -30.89 8.12
C VAL A 195 -17.80 -30.54 6.65
N GLU A 196 -18.68 -31.28 5.98
CA GLU A 196 -19.03 -31.03 4.58
C GLU A 196 -19.88 -29.75 4.47
N GLN A 197 -20.88 -29.61 5.32
CA GLN A 197 -21.73 -28.42 5.43
C GLN A 197 -20.93 -27.17 5.81
N GLN A 198 -19.98 -27.29 6.74
CA GLN A 198 -19.06 -26.21 7.09
C GLN A 198 -18.24 -25.77 5.86
N GLY A 199 -17.68 -26.74 5.13
CA GLY A 199 -16.91 -26.48 3.91
C GLY A 199 -17.74 -25.79 2.83
N GLU A 200 -18.98 -26.23 2.63
CA GLU A 200 -19.90 -25.60 1.69
C GLU A 200 -20.30 -24.17 2.10
N PHE A 201 -20.59 -23.95 3.40
CA PHE A 201 -20.90 -22.62 3.92
C PHE A 201 -19.73 -21.66 3.68
N ILE A 202 -18.51 -22.05 4.05
CA ILE A 202 -17.31 -21.23 3.87
C ILE A 202 -17.07 -20.93 2.38
N LYS A 203 -17.22 -21.95 1.52
CA LYS A 203 -17.11 -21.77 0.07
C LYS A 203 -18.13 -20.76 -0.45
N ASN A 204 -19.40 -20.91 -0.08
CA ASN A 204 -20.47 -20.00 -0.49
C ASN A 204 -20.27 -18.59 0.04
N LYS A 205 -19.79 -18.44 1.27
CA LYS A 205 -19.43 -17.15 1.85
C LYS A 205 -18.32 -16.46 1.05
N PHE A 206 -17.26 -17.20 0.70
CA PHE A 206 -16.18 -16.68 -0.14
C PHE A 206 -16.68 -16.29 -1.54
N GLN A 207 -17.55 -17.09 -2.17
CA GLN A 207 -18.17 -16.72 -3.45
C GLN A 207 -19.01 -15.46 -3.33
N SER A 208 -19.80 -15.33 -2.25
CA SER A 208 -20.61 -14.14 -2.00
C SER A 208 -19.73 -12.90 -1.79
N ALA A 209 -18.61 -13.05 -1.07
CA ALA A 209 -17.67 -11.98 -0.80
C ALA A 209 -17.02 -11.43 -2.07
N ILE A 210 -16.45 -12.28 -2.92
CA ILE A 210 -15.81 -11.83 -4.17
C ILE A 210 -16.79 -11.20 -5.17
N ASN A 211 -18.09 -11.51 -5.04
CA ASN A 211 -19.17 -10.92 -5.83
C ASN A 211 -19.93 -9.80 -5.11
N LYS A 212 -19.48 -9.37 -3.93
CA LYS A 212 -20.05 -8.23 -3.22
C LYS A 212 -19.61 -6.94 -3.90
N LYS A 213 -20.57 -6.05 -4.17
CA LYS A 213 -20.29 -4.71 -4.70
C LYS A 213 -20.09 -3.75 -3.53
N PHE A 214 -18.94 -3.11 -3.47
CA PHE A 214 -18.70 -1.95 -2.61
C PHE A 214 -19.03 -0.69 -3.41
N ASP A 215 -19.89 0.17 -2.87
CA ASP A 215 -20.02 1.52 -3.39
C ASP A 215 -18.78 2.32 -2.97
N ILE A 216 -17.92 2.68 -3.94
CA ILE A 216 -16.65 3.37 -3.66
C ILE A 216 -16.84 4.76 -3.04
N PHE A 217 -18.05 5.32 -3.08
CA PHE A 217 -18.41 6.62 -2.52
C PHE A 217 -18.94 6.54 -1.08
N THR A 218 -19.14 5.33 -0.55
CA THR A 218 -19.74 5.10 0.77
C THR A 218 -18.84 4.22 1.63
N TRP A 219 -18.43 4.74 2.79
CA TRP A 219 -17.62 3.99 3.75
C TRP A 219 -18.48 2.92 4.48
N PRO A 220 -17.95 1.71 4.78
CA PRO A 220 -16.59 1.22 4.56
C PRO A 220 -16.39 0.50 3.21
N LEU A 221 -15.18 0.63 2.66
CA LEU A 221 -14.73 -0.13 1.48
C LEU A 221 -14.12 -1.50 1.81
N HIS A 222 -14.35 -1.97 3.03
CA HIS A 222 -13.83 -3.24 3.55
C HIS A 222 -14.72 -3.81 4.66
N THR A 223 -14.70 -5.12 4.84
CA THR A 223 -15.41 -5.83 5.90
C THR A 223 -14.56 -6.96 6.46
N VAL A 224 -14.62 -7.15 7.78
CA VAL A 224 -14.03 -8.29 8.49
C VAL A 224 -15.15 -9.16 9.04
N GLU A 225 -15.04 -10.47 8.85
CA GLU A 225 -16.04 -11.45 9.27
C GLU A 225 -15.37 -12.61 10.00
N VAL A 226 -16.05 -13.16 11.00
CA VAL A 226 -15.55 -14.29 11.78
C VAL A 226 -16.53 -15.45 11.69
N ILE A 227 -16.01 -16.63 11.37
CA ILE A 227 -16.77 -17.87 11.29
C ILE A 227 -16.17 -18.86 12.26
N ARG A 228 -16.93 -19.26 13.28
CA ARG A 228 -16.52 -20.28 14.22
C ARG A 228 -16.84 -21.67 13.66
N THR A 229 -15.81 -22.47 13.40
CA THR A 229 -15.95 -23.83 12.86
C THR A 229 -15.81 -24.91 13.93
N GLY A 230 -15.20 -24.58 15.06
CA GLY A 230 -14.96 -25.50 16.17
C GLY A 230 -14.95 -24.81 17.52
N GLN A 231 -14.68 -25.57 18.59
CA GLN A 231 -14.66 -25.01 19.95
C GLN A 231 -13.61 -23.90 20.11
N GLN A 232 -12.47 -24.05 19.45
CA GLN A 232 -11.35 -23.10 19.42
C GLN A 232 -10.81 -22.98 17.99
N GLU A 233 -11.69 -23.06 16.98
CA GLU A 233 -11.31 -22.94 15.58
C GLU A 233 -12.19 -21.90 14.91
N TYR A 234 -11.54 -20.95 14.24
CA TYR A 234 -12.17 -19.79 13.62
C TYR A 234 -11.56 -19.55 12.24
N GLU A 235 -12.38 -19.08 11.30
CA GLU A 235 -11.94 -18.51 10.03
C GLU A 235 -12.25 -17.01 10.05
N ILE A 236 -11.22 -16.19 9.85
CA ILE A 236 -11.35 -14.73 9.75
C ILE A 236 -11.21 -14.36 8.28
N PHE A 237 -12.21 -13.67 7.74
CA PHE A 237 -12.23 -13.20 6.35
C PHE A 237 -12.14 -11.68 6.29
N LEU A 238 -11.24 -11.20 5.43
CA LEU A 238 -11.20 -9.83 4.94
C LEU A 238 -11.82 -9.81 3.55
N SER A 239 -12.76 -8.90 3.32
CA SER A 239 -13.22 -8.54 1.98
C SER A 239 -13.03 -7.04 1.81
N ILE A 240 -12.34 -6.62 0.74
CA ILE A 240 -11.96 -5.23 0.54
C ILE A 240 -12.02 -4.88 -0.94
N ASN A 241 -12.42 -3.64 -1.25
CA ASN A 241 -12.40 -3.15 -2.61
C ASN A 241 -10.94 -3.01 -3.09
N HIS A 242 -10.62 -3.58 -4.25
CA HIS A 242 -9.27 -3.56 -4.81
C HIS A 242 -8.77 -2.14 -5.16
N THR A 243 -9.61 -1.10 -5.11
CA THR A 243 -9.14 0.28 -5.24
C THR A 243 -8.34 0.78 -4.04
N ILE A 244 -8.48 0.17 -2.85
CA ILE A 244 -7.80 0.62 -1.62
C ILE A 244 -6.86 -0.42 -1.01
N SER A 245 -6.75 -1.59 -1.62
CA SER A 245 -5.83 -2.66 -1.19
C SER A 245 -5.50 -3.58 -2.36
N ASP A 246 -4.44 -4.36 -2.21
CA ASP A 246 -4.04 -5.43 -3.12
C ASP A 246 -3.71 -6.72 -2.33
N GLY A 247 -3.14 -7.72 -3.00
CA GLY A 247 -2.79 -8.99 -2.36
C GLY A 247 -1.81 -8.85 -1.19
N LEU A 248 -0.79 -7.99 -1.33
CA LEU A 248 0.19 -7.73 -0.27
C LEU A 248 -0.44 -6.86 0.84
N GLY A 249 -1.27 -5.90 0.46
CA GLY A 249 -2.07 -5.09 1.37
C GLY A 249 -2.98 -5.95 2.27
N ASN A 250 -3.65 -6.97 1.70
CA ASN A 250 -4.48 -7.89 2.49
C ASN A 250 -3.66 -8.71 3.50
N GLN A 251 -2.46 -9.16 3.12
CA GLN A 251 -1.55 -9.86 4.04
C GLN A 251 -1.09 -8.94 5.17
N GLN A 252 -0.74 -7.69 4.84
CA GLN A 252 -0.36 -6.67 5.83
C GLN A 252 -1.53 -6.37 6.77
N PHE A 253 -2.73 -6.15 6.24
CA PHE A 253 -3.94 -5.90 7.02
C PHE A 253 -4.17 -7.02 8.04
N LEU A 254 -4.20 -8.28 7.59
CA LEU A 254 -4.49 -9.42 8.47
C LEU A 254 -3.38 -9.64 9.51
N ARG A 255 -2.11 -9.46 9.12
CA ARG A 255 -0.97 -9.55 10.05
C ARG A 255 -1.06 -8.48 11.14
N GLU A 256 -1.26 -7.21 10.76
CA GLU A 256 -1.34 -6.11 11.72
C GLU A 256 -2.59 -6.21 12.59
N LEU A 257 -3.74 -6.63 12.04
CA LEU A 257 -4.94 -6.90 12.82
C LEU A 257 -4.67 -7.91 13.95
N LEU A 258 -4.02 -9.03 13.62
CA LEU A 258 -3.71 -10.09 14.57
C LEU A 258 -2.64 -9.68 15.58
N GLU A 259 -1.65 -8.88 15.18
CA GLU A 259 -0.64 -8.31 16.07
C GLU A 259 -1.27 -7.37 17.11
N ILE A 260 -2.12 -6.43 16.67
CA ILE A 260 -2.86 -5.51 17.56
C ILE A 260 -3.77 -6.32 18.49
N TYR A 261 -4.46 -7.33 17.97
CA TYR A 261 -5.30 -8.22 18.77
C TYR A 261 -4.52 -8.98 19.85
N HIS A 262 -3.37 -9.54 19.48
CA HIS A 262 -2.51 -10.23 20.43
C HIS A 262 -2.04 -9.29 21.55
N SER A 263 -1.62 -8.08 21.20
CA SER A 263 -1.18 -7.08 22.18
C SER A 263 -2.29 -6.68 23.15
N LYS A 264 -3.54 -6.56 22.67
CA LYS A 264 -4.72 -6.30 23.52
C LYS A 264 -5.05 -7.45 24.47
N ILE A 265 -4.86 -8.71 24.06
CA ILE A 265 -5.05 -9.87 24.95
C ILE A 265 -4.03 -9.85 26.07
N GLU A 266 -2.76 -9.68 25.72
CA GLU A 266 -1.65 -9.80 26.67
C GLU A 266 -1.46 -8.54 27.54
N GLY A 267 -2.05 -7.42 27.14
CA GLY A 267 -1.99 -6.16 27.87
C GLY A 267 -0.69 -5.38 27.70
N TYR A 268 0.08 -5.65 26.64
CA TYR A 268 1.30 -4.92 26.28
C TYR A 268 1.17 -4.24 24.90
N PRO A 269 1.96 -3.19 24.60
CA PRO A 269 1.89 -2.52 23.30
C PRO A 269 2.46 -3.39 22.16
N HIS A 270 1.81 -3.38 21.00
CA HIS A 270 2.33 -4.06 19.80
C HIS A 270 3.63 -3.42 19.30
N ASN A 271 4.43 -4.16 18.51
CA ASN A 271 5.67 -3.64 17.90
C ASN A 271 5.49 -3.21 16.43
N LEU A 272 4.32 -2.68 16.08
CA LEU A 272 4.08 -2.14 14.73
C LEU A 272 4.79 -0.79 14.54
N PRO A 273 5.15 -0.42 13.29
CA PRO A 273 5.71 0.89 12.97
C PRO A 273 4.81 2.05 13.42
N GLU A 274 5.30 3.28 13.30
CA GLU A 274 4.47 4.45 13.56
C GLU A 274 3.24 4.53 12.63
N ILE A 275 2.20 5.22 13.11
CA ILE A 275 0.97 5.46 12.34
C ILE A 275 1.32 6.17 11.03
N ILE A 276 0.71 5.74 9.93
CA ILE A 276 0.90 6.40 8.64
C ILE A 276 0.03 7.66 8.61
N THR A 277 0.65 8.83 8.49
CA THR A 277 -0.07 10.10 8.33
C THR A 277 -0.52 10.29 6.89
N CYS A 278 -1.54 11.13 6.66
CA CYS A 278 -1.96 11.50 5.30
C CYS A 278 -0.81 12.14 4.51
N SER A 279 -0.01 13.00 5.15
CA SER A 279 1.17 13.62 4.52
C SER A 279 2.18 12.56 4.07
N LYS A 280 2.53 11.61 4.95
CA LYS A 280 3.47 10.52 4.61
C LYS A 280 2.96 9.64 3.47
N TYR A 281 1.67 9.28 3.50
CA TYR A 281 1.05 8.54 2.40
C TYR A 281 1.15 9.33 1.08
N ASN A 282 0.76 10.60 1.10
CA ASN A 282 0.75 11.46 -0.09
C ASN A 282 2.15 11.71 -0.62
N ASN A 283 3.15 11.91 0.25
CA ASN A 283 4.54 12.08 -0.14
C ASN A 283 5.05 10.86 -0.92
N ILE A 284 4.88 9.65 -0.36
CA ILE A 284 5.29 8.40 -1.01
C ILE A 284 4.57 8.21 -2.34
N VAL A 285 3.25 8.35 -2.37
CA VAL A 285 2.46 8.15 -3.59
C VAL A 285 2.80 9.19 -4.66
N SER A 286 3.02 10.45 -4.26
CA SER A 286 3.44 11.53 -5.16
C SER A 286 4.81 11.23 -5.78
N GLN A 287 5.78 10.80 -4.97
CA GLN A 287 7.10 10.39 -5.46
C GLN A 287 7.00 9.20 -6.43
N MET A 288 6.15 8.21 -6.16
CA MET A 288 5.89 7.10 -7.09
C MET A 288 5.25 7.57 -8.39
N ASN A 289 4.25 8.46 -8.31
CA ASN A 289 3.55 9.00 -9.47
C ASN A 289 4.45 9.87 -10.36
N GLN A 290 5.42 10.55 -9.75
CA GLN A 290 6.39 11.44 -10.41
C GLN A 290 7.71 10.74 -10.74
N TRP A 291 7.87 9.47 -10.38
CA TRP A 291 9.10 8.74 -10.66
C TRP A 291 9.33 8.69 -12.16
N HIS A 292 10.54 9.06 -12.56
CA HIS A 292 10.92 9.20 -13.95
C HIS A 292 12.40 8.90 -14.13
N ASN A 293 12.71 8.07 -15.12
CA ASN A 293 14.06 7.81 -15.58
C ASN A 293 14.03 7.63 -17.10
N ASP A 294 14.73 8.50 -17.84
CA ASP A 294 14.68 8.51 -19.30
C ASP A 294 15.16 7.20 -19.94
N GLU A 295 16.21 6.58 -19.38
CA GLU A 295 16.76 5.32 -19.88
C GLU A 295 15.81 4.15 -19.61
N GLU A 296 15.34 4.01 -18.37
CA GLU A 296 14.40 2.95 -18.00
C GLU A 296 13.08 3.08 -18.76
N ASN A 297 12.57 4.30 -18.93
CA ASN A 297 11.37 4.55 -19.73
C ASN A 297 11.57 4.20 -21.21
N SER A 298 12.72 4.55 -21.80
CA SER A 298 13.04 4.18 -23.19
C SER A 298 13.17 2.66 -23.37
N ASN A 299 13.77 1.97 -22.40
CA ASN A 299 13.87 0.52 -22.35
C ASN A 299 12.48 -0.13 -22.24
N LEU A 300 11.61 0.39 -21.34
CA LEU A 300 10.24 -0.08 -21.19
C LEU A 300 9.43 0.14 -22.47
N GLU A 301 9.54 1.29 -23.13
CA GLU A 301 8.86 1.55 -24.41
C GLU A 301 9.32 0.58 -25.50
N THR A 302 10.62 0.29 -25.56
CA THR A 302 11.19 -0.68 -26.52
C THR A 302 10.69 -2.09 -26.24
N PHE A 303 10.69 -2.48 -24.96
CA PHE A 303 10.13 -3.75 -24.50
C PHE A 303 8.66 -3.89 -24.90
N LEU A 304 7.81 -2.91 -24.58
CA LEU A 304 6.38 -2.91 -24.87
C LEU A 304 6.04 -2.89 -26.38
N LYS A 305 6.97 -2.50 -27.26
CA LYS A 305 6.82 -2.63 -28.72
C LYS A 305 6.94 -4.08 -29.20
N ASN A 306 7.71 -4.90 -28.49
CA ASN A 306 7.91 -6.32 -28.81
C ASN A 306 6.81 -7.20 -28.21
N GLN A 307 6.08 -6.70 -27.21
CA GLN A 307 4.95 -7.42 -26.62
C GLN A 307 3.71 -7.41 -27.53
N GLY A 308 2.98 -8.52 -27.48
CA GLY A 308 1.79 -8.76 -28.28
C GLY A 308 0.61 -7.91 -27.80
N ARG A 309 -0.22 -7.47 -28.75
CA ARG A 309 -1.43 -6.66 -28.48
C ARG A 309 -2.72 -7.35 -28.92
N GLU A 310 -2.60 -8.60 -29.34
CA GLU A 310 -3.75 -9.36 -29.82
C GLU A 310 -4.69 -9.72 -28.68
N LYS A 311 -5.99 -9.77 -28.99
CA LYS A 311 -7.00 -10.22 -28.02
C LYS A 311 -6.97 -11.73 -27.98
N TYR A 312 -6.25 -12.28 -27.00
CA TYR A 312 -6.25 -13.71 -26.75
C TYR A 312 -7.44 -14.09 -25.84
N PHE A 313 -8.23 -15.08 -26.27
CA PHE A 313 -9.30 -15.66 -25.45
C PHE A 313 -9.14 -17.17 -25.41
N PHE A 314 -8.86 -17.71 -24.23
CA PHE A 314 -8.77 -19.15 -23.99
C PHE A 314 -9.97 -19.62 -23.19
N ASN A 315 -10.76 -20.51 -23.79
CA ASN A 315 -11.80 -21.26 -23.09
C ASN A 315 -11.79 -22.70 -23.60
N PRO A 316 -11.19 -23.65 -22.84
CA PRO A 316 -11.08 -25.04 -23.27
C PRO A 316 -12.41 -25.81 -23.24
N PHE A 317 -13.48 -25.23 -22.68
CA PHE A 317 -14.77 -25.88 -22.50
C PHE A 317 -15.87 -25.37 -23.44
N GLU A 318 -15.72 -24.17 -24.02
CA GLU A 318 -16.72 -23.56 -24.90
C GLU A 318 -16.04 -22.63 -25.92
N SER A 319 -15.63 -23.18 -27.06
CA SER A 319 -15.10 -22.40 -28.20
C SER A 319 -16.13 -21.45 -28.85
N SER A 320 -17.43 -21.62 -28.53
CA SER A 320 -18.55 -20.88 -29.15
C SER A 320 -19.14 -19.76 -28.29
N ARG A 321 -18.80 -19.65 -27.00
CA ARG A 321 -19.23 -18.50 -26.19
C ARG A 321 -18.38 -17.28 -26.55
N LYS A 322 -18.93 -16.41 -27.40
CA LYS A 322 -18.42 -15.05 -27.55
C LYS A 322 -18.31 -14.42 -26.15
N PRO A 323 -17.22 -13.70 -25.84
CA PRO A 323 -17.13 -12.96 -24.59
C PRO A 323 -18.38 -12.09 -24.45
N VAL A 324 -19.01 -12.14 -23.28
CA VAL A 324 -20.18 -11.31 -22.98
C VAL A 324 -19.68 -9.87 -22.88
N LEU A 325 -19.62 -9.20 -24.03
CA LEU A 325 -19.17 -7.80 -24.16
C LEU A 325 -20.22 -6.83 -23.61
N GLU A 326 -21.46 -7.28 -23.43
CA GLU A 326 -22.60 -6.49 -22.97
C GLU A 326 -23.31 -7.18 -21.81
N SER A 327 -22.66 -7.33 -20.64
CA SER A 327 -23.40 -7.66 -19.43
C SER A 327 -23.81 -6.37 -18.71
N SER A 328 -25.00 -5.85 -19.01
CA SER A 328 -25.64 -4.78 -18.24
C SER A 328 -25.86 -5.16 -16.76
N GLY A 329 -25.74 -6.46 -16.41
CA GLY A 329 -25.80 -6.99 -15.04
C GLY A 329 -24.44 -7.21 -14.34
N GLY A 330 -23.32 -6.99 -15.05
CA GLY A 330 -21.97 -7.32 -14.58
C GLY A 330 -21.62 -8.82 -14.61
N ILE A 331 -20.38 -9.14 -14.26
CA ILE A 331 -19.76 -10.47 -14.30
C ILE A 331 -19.83 -11.12 -12.90
N ASN A 332 -20.48 -12.28 -12.80
CA ASN A 332 -20.41 -13.10 -11.59
C ASN A 332 -19.19 -14.03 -11.68
N THR A 333 -18.29 -13.91 -10.72
CA THR A 333 -17.06 -14.70 -10.64
C THR A 333 -17.27 -15.93 -9.78
N LYS A 334 -16.81 -17.10 -10.26
CA LYS A 334 -16.71 -18.31 -9.43
C LYS A 334 -15.25 -18.69 -9.24
N SER A 335 -14.84 -18.88 -7.98
CA SER A 335 -13.49 -19.35 -7.63
C SER A 335 -13.50 -20.81 -7.20
N GLN A 336 -12.52 -21.59 -7.65
CA GLN A 336 -12.25 -22.94 -7.14
C GLN A 336 -10.79 -23.02 -6.68
N LYS A 337 -10.55 -23.75 -5.60
CA LYS A 337 -9.22 -23.95 -5.02
C LYS A 337 -8.84 -25.41 -5.15
N PHE A 338 -7.61 -25.66 -5.57
CA PHE A 338 -7.01 -26.98 -5.65
C PHE A 338 -5.74 -27.00 -4.81
N TRP A 339 -5.48 -28.14 -4.17
CA TRP A 339 -4.29 -28.34 -3.35
C TRP A 339 -3.38 -29.35 -4.03
N ILE A 340 -2.12 -28.98 -4.23
CA ILE A 340 -1.09 -29.90 -4.70
C ILE A 340 -0.60 -30.72 -3.49
N GLN A 341 -0.50 -32.04 -3.66
CA GLN A 341 0.00 -32.92 -2.60
C GLN A 341 1.45 -32.61 -2.26
N GLU A 342 1.83 -32.82 -0.99
CA GLU A 342 3.16 -32.45 -0.48
C GLU A 342 4.29 -33.10 -1.30
N GLN A 343 4.14 -34.36 -1.71
CA GLN A 343 5.14 -35.07 -2.51
C GLN A 343 5.39 -34.40 -3.88
N ILE A 344 4.34 -33.87 -4.50
CA ILE A 344 4.43 -33.16 -5.78
C ILE A 344 5.08 -31.79 -5.55
N ARG A 345 4.70 -31.07 -4.49
CA ARG A 345 5.31 -29.80 -4.09
C ARG A 345 6.82 -29.95 -3.90
N GLU A 346 7.26 -30.94 -3.12
CA GLU A 346 8.68 -31.22 -2.90
C GLU A 346 9.41 -31.53 -4.23
N SER A 347 8.78 -32.33 -5.09
CA SER A 347 9.33 -32.66 -6.41
C SER A 347 9.52 -31.43 -7.29
N LEU A 348 8.55 -30.51 -7.29
CA LEU A 348 8.64 -29.25 -8.03
C LEU A 348 9.75 -28.34 -7.47
N LEU A 349 9.89 -28.24 -6.15
CA LEU A 349 10.95 -27.45 -5.51
C LEU A 349 12.35 -28.00 -5.80
N MET A 350 12.52 -29.32 -5.70
CA MET A 350 13.78 -29.98 -6.09
C MET A 350 14.11 -29.72 -7.55
N ARG A 351 13.09 -29.74 -8.42
CA ARG A 351 13.27 -29.54 -9.86
C ARG A 351 13.64 -28.09 -10.21
N ALA A 352 12.96 -27.12 -9.61
CA ALA A 352 13.31 -25.70 -9.75
C ALA A 352 14.77 -25.47 -9.37
N LYS A 353 15.21 -26.07 -8.25
CA LYS A 353 16.61 -26.03 -7.81
C LYS A 353 17.57 -26.67 -8.81
N SER A 354 17.26 -27.86 -9.34
CA SER A 354 18.16 -28.55 -10.28
C SER A 354 18.34 -27.80 -11.60
N TRP A 355 17.29 -27.10 -12.06
CA TRP A 355 17.32 -26.34 -13.31
C TRP A 355 17.73 -24.88 -13.13
N ASN A 356 18.05 -24.46 -11.90
CA ASN A 356 18.36 -23.08 -11.56
C ASN A 356 17.27 -22.09 -11.96
N THR A 357 16.01 -22.48 -11.76
CA THR A 357 14.81 -21.68 -12.03
C THR A 357 13.96 -21.52 -10.76
N SER A 358 12.84 -20.81 -10.87
CA SER A 358 11.90 -20.64 -9.76
C SER A 358 10.67 -21.55 -9.90
N LEU A 359 10.00 -21.83 -8.78
CA LEU A 359 8.69 -22.51 -8.82
C LEU A 359 7.67 -21.74 -9.66
N PHE A 360 7.74 -20.40 -9.63
CA PHE A 360 6.90 -19.53 -10.46
C PHE A 360 7.07 -19.85 -11.95
N VAL A 361 8.30 -19.92 -12.44
CA VAL A 361 8.60 -20.28 -13.83
C VAL A 361 8.03 -21.66 -14.17
N LEU A 362 8.23 -22.66 -13.31
CA LEU A 362 7.69 -24.01 -13.55
C LEU A 362 6.16 -24.01 -13.71
N LEU A 363 5.45 -23.23 -12.88
CA LEU A 363 4.00 -23.11 -12.94
C LEU A 363 3.54 -22.36 -14.20
N ILE A 364 4.23 -21.29 -14.59
CA ILE A 364 3.94 -20.56 -15.83
C ILE A 364 4.20 -21.47 -17.04
N SER A 365 5.31 -22.19 -17.09
CA SER A 365 5.59 -23.15 -18.18
C SER A 365 4.51 -24.23 -18.24
N ALA A 366 4.10 -24.80 -17.11
CA ALA A 366 3.02 -25.79 -17.07
C ALA A 366 1.69 -25.22 -17.57
N TYR A 367 1.38 -23.97 -17.22
CA TYR A 367 0.19 -23.26 -17.69
C TYR A 367 0.24 -23.00 -19.20
N LEU A 368 1.35 -22.51 -19.73
CA LEU A 368 1.57 -22.28 -21.16
C LEU A 368 1.45 -23.57 -21.97
N LYS A 369 2.07 -24.66 -21.49
CA LYS A 369 1.92 -25.99 -22.10
C LYS A 369 0.46 -26.45 -22.11
N THR A 370 -0.26 -26.23 -21.01
CA THR A 370 -1.70 -26.55 -20.94
C THR A 370 -2.49 -25.75 -21.97
N ILE A 371 -2.23 -24.45 -22.10
CA ILE A 371 -2.89 -23.64 -23.13
C ILE A 371 -2.59 -24.19 -24.52
N ARG A 372 -1.32 -24.49 -24.84
CA ARG A 372 -0.91 -25.04 -26.14
C ARG A 372 -1.61 -26.35 -26.47
N ASP A 373 -1.73 -27.24 -25.50
CA ASP A 373 -2.31 -28.56 -25.69
C ASP A 373 -3.84 -28.50 -25.91
N TYR A 374 -4.51 -27.47 -25.38
CA TYR A 374 -5.96 -27.32 -25.41
C TYR A 374 -6.49 -26.18 -26.32
N SER A 375 -5.63 -25.34 -26.86
CA SER A 375 -6.01 -24.21 -27.74
C SER A 375 -5.71 -24.50 -29.21
N GLU A 376 -6.55 -23.97 -30.10
CA GLU A 376 -6.25 -23.89 -31.54
C GLU A 376 -5.15 -22.85 -31.84
N TYR A 377 -4.93 -21.90 -30.91
CA TYR A 377 -3.87 -20.91 -30.96
C TYR A 377 -2.63 -21.45 -30.27
N ARG A 378 -1.62 -21.84 -31.06
CA ARG A 378 -0.45 -22.58 -30.54
C ARG A 378 0.85 -21.77 -30.47
N ASN A 379 0.90 -20.60 -31.08
CA ASN A 379 2.17 -19.97 -31.41
C ASN A 379 2.58 -18.87 -30.44
N SER A 380 1.68 -17.93 -30.12
CA SER A 380 1.97 -16.78 -29.26
C SER A 380 0.87 -16.63 -28.21
N ILE A 381 1.26 -16.68 -26.93
CA ILE A 381 0.35 -16.58 -25.78
C ILE A 381 0.72 -15.33 -25.00
N ILE A 382 -0.24 -14.42 -24.82
CA ILE A 382 -0.06 -13.20 -24.03
C ILE A 382 -0.63 -13.44 -22.63
N LEU A 383 0.20 -13.31 -21.59
CA LEU A 383 -0.20 -13.42 -20.20
C LEU A 383 0.02 -12.11 -19.46
N ASN A 384 -0.99 -11.68 -18.68
CA ASN A 384 -0.83 -10.60 -17.72
C ASN A 384 -0.34 -11.18 -16.40
N LEU A 385 0.84 -10.77 -15.97
CA LEU A 385 1.46 -11.19 -14.73
C LEU A 385 1.43 -10.02 -13.73
N PRO A 386 0.74 -10.16 -12.58
CA PRO A 386 0.71 -9.12 -11.57
C PRO A 386 2.06 -9.03 -10.84
N THR A 387 2.53 -7.82 -10.62
CA THR A 387 3.71 -7.47 -9.80
C THR A 387 3.28 -6.66 -8.58
N GLY A 388 4.13 -6.59 -7.55
CA GLY A 388 3.80 -5.91 -6.30
C GLY A 388 3.68 -4.39 -6.44
N GLY A 389 4.46 -3.77 -7.33
CA GLY A 389 4.41 -2.32 -7.62
C GLY A 389 4.68 -1.38 -6.44
N LYS A 390 5.22 -1.88 -5.32
CA LYS A 390 5.46 -1.11 -4.09
C LYS A 390 6.84 -0.48 -3.98
N VAL A 391 7.80 -0.85 -4.83
CA VAL A 391 9.21 -0.44 -4.71
C VAL A 391 9.66 0.18 -6.01
N TYR A 392 10.18 1.40 -5.90
CA TYR A 392 10.85 2.14 -6.96
C TYR A 392 12.25 2.54 -6.45
N PRO A 393 13.20 2.93 -7.32
CA PRO A 393 14.44 3.53 -6.89
C PRO A 393 14.19 4.69 -5.91
N ASN A 394 14.74 4.57 -4.69
CA ASN A 394 14.61 5.54 -3.58
C ASN A 394 13.20 5.75 -3.01
N VAL A 395 12.20 4.93 -3.37
CA VAL A 395 10.83 5.03 -2.83
C VAL A 395 10.31 3.65 -2.46
N ASP A 396 9.93 3.47 -1.19
CA ASP A 396 9.46 2.19 -0.65
C ASP A 396 8.07 2.33 0.01
N ALA A 397 7.05 1.79 -0.65
CA ALA A 397 5.68 1.72 -0.17
C ALA A 397 5.34 0.37 0.51
N THR A 398 6.32 -0.46 0.85
CA THR A 398 6.12 -1.80 1.45
C THR A 398 5.26 -1.75 2.70
N GLY A 399 5.49 -0.75 3.57
CA GLY A 399 4.73 -0.52 4.80
C GLY A 399 3.40 0.22 4.61
N ILE A 400 3.03 0.61 3.39
CA ILE A 400 1.84 1.40 3.09
C ILE A 400 0.73 0.49 2.56
N LEU A 401 -0.45 0.56 3.18
CA LEU A 401 -1.66 -0.05 2.62
C LEU A 401 -2.17 0.77 1.44
N GLY A 402 -2.62 0.10 0.39
CA GLY A 402 -3.08 0.71 -0.85
C GLY A 402 -3.11 -0.32 -1.96
N ALA A 403 -3.59 0.09 -3.14
CA ALA A 403 -3.55 -0.75 -4.33
C ALA A 403 -2.37 -0.32 -5.20
N PHE A 404 -1.26 -1.03 -5.04
CA PHE A 404 0.00 -0.77 -5.75
C PHE A 404 0.29 -1.82 -6.82
N ALA A 405 -0.44 -2.94 -6.82
CA ALA A 405 -0.28 -4.00 -7.80
C ALA A 405 -0.38 -3.48 -9.25
N GLN A 406 0.60 -3.86 -10.05
CA GLN A 406 0.69 -3.53 -11.47
C GLN A 406 0.63 -4.81 -12.28
N ASN A 407 0.22 -4.74 -13.55
CA ASN A 407 0.22 -5.89 -14.44
C ASN A 407 1.22 -5.67 -15.56
N LEU A 408 2.07 -6.67 -15.80
CA LEU A 408 2.96 -6.74 -16.96
C LEU A 408 2.41 -7.75 -17.96
N ALA A 409 2.17 -7.33 -19.19
CA ALA A 409 1.79 -8.22 -20.28
C ALA A 409 3.06 -8.79 -20.92
N LEU A 410 3.22 -10.12 -20.86
CA LEU A 410 4.31 -10.85 -21.51
C LEU A 410 3.78 -11.74 -22.62
N THR A 411 4.44 -11.71 -23.77
CA THR A 411 4.24 -12.62 -24.89
C THR A 411 5.19 -13.79 -24.79
N PHE A 412 4.64 -14.99 -24.77
CA PHE A 412 5.38 -16.24 -24.81
C PHE A 412 5.21 -16.91 -26.17
N HIS A 413 6.33 -17.21 -26.83
CA HIS A 413 6.37 -17.99 -28.06
C HIS A 413 6.46 -19.48 -27.72
N CYS A 414 5.56 -20.31 -28.25
CA CYS A 414 5.39 -21.72 -27.90
C CYS A 414 5.43 -22.65 -29.14
N ASP A 415 6.17 -22.25 -30.18
CA ASP A 415 6.12 -22.83 -31.53
C ASP A 415 6.70 -24.26 -31.68
N HIS A 416 7.36 -24.80 -30.64
CA HIS A 416 8.10 -26.06 -30.73
C HIS A 416 7.31 -27.26 -30.18
N GLU A 417 6.65 -28.03 -31.05
CA GLU A 417 5.83 -29.19 -30.65
C GLU A 417 6.61 -30.34 -29.99
N ASN A 418 7.94 -30.42 -30.19
CA ASN A 418 8.80 -31.51 -29.70
C ASN A 418 10.04 -31.02 -28.93
N GLU A 419 9.97 -29.83 -28.34
CA GLU A 419 11.05 -29.33 -27.48
C GLU A 419 11.19 -30.15 -26.19
N GLU A 420 12.43 -30.29 -25.74
CA GLU A 420 12.73 -30.92 -24.45
C GLU A 420 12.29 -29.99 -23.32
N TRP A 421 11.66 -30.54 -22.29
CA TRP A 421 10.92 -29.75 -21.29
C TRP A 421 11.80 -28.77 -20.50
N GLU A 422 13.04 -29.17 -20.19
CA GLU A 422 14.00 -28.29 -19.53
C GLU A 422 14.38 -27.09 -20.42
N SER A 423 14.51 -27.31 -21.72
CA SER A 423 14.83 -26.27 -22.69
C SER A 423 13.71 -25.22 -22.79
N PHE A 424 12.45 -25.66 -22.87
CA PHE A 424 11.28 -24.77 -22.83
C PHE A 424 11.25 -23.93 -21.55
N ILE A 425 11.43 -24.57 -20.38
CA ILE A 425 11.44 -23.88 -19.09
C ILE A 425 12.52 -22.79 -19.03
N LYS A 426 13.72 -23.07 -19.56
CA LYS A 426 14.82 -22.09 -19.59
C LYS A 426 14.54 -20.92 -20.51
N GLU A 427 13.79 -21.13 -21.59
CA GLU A 427 13.34 -20.05 -22.46
C GLU A 427 12.33 -19.16 -21.74
N ILE A 428 11.33 -19.76 -21.07
CA ILE A 428 10.35 -19.02 -20.26
C ILE A 428 11.04 -18.25 -19.11
N ASP A 429 12.02 -18.85 -18.44
CA ASP A 429 12.80 -18.16 -17.39
C ASP A 429 13.55 -16.94 -17.93
N ARG A 430 14.09 -17.02 -19.16
CA ARG A 430 14.76 -15.90 -19.82
C ARG A 430 13.78 -14.79 -20.16
N GLU A 431 12.63 -15.13 -20.73
CA GLU A 431 11.59 -14.15 -21.09
C GLU A 431 11.02 -13.42 -19.87
N ILE A 432 10.93 -14.09 -18.71
CA ILE A 432 10.45 -13.46 -17.47
C ILE A 432 11.52 -12.55 -16.83
N LYS A 433 12.81 -12.80 -17.09
CA LYS A 433 13.93 -12.04 -16.50
C LYS A 433 14.37 -10.84 -17.32
N ASN A 434 14.19 -10.90 -18.64
CA ASN A 434 14.43 -9.79 -19.57
C ASN A 434 13.34 -8.73 -19.41
#